data_AF-A0A376FHB6-F1
#
_entry.id   AF-A0A376FHB6-F1
#
_cell.length_a   1.000
_cell.length_b   1.000
_cell.length_c   1.000
_cell.angle_alpha   90.00
_cell.angle_beta   90.00
_cell.angle_gamma   90.00
#
_symmetry.space_group_name_H-M   'P 1'
#
loop_
_entity.id
_entity.type
_entity.pdbx_description
1 polymer ?
#
loop_
_entity_poly.entity_id
_entity_poly.type
_entity_poly.pdbx_seq_one_letter_code
_entity_poly.pdbx_strand_id
1 'polypeptide(L)'
;MSNEKGCKFCQRDGLPVLPVRPAIMEKGDALPALSGSITVPVTAEGGADYTARLLRQGFLYIWAERSQRWINYYATGDGYFYPLPEDGIVPPRVESGDITPCITRPDELATASLVTLPGKARRNR
;
A
#
# COMPACT_ATOMS: atom_id res chain seq x y z
N MET A 1 6.61 8.97 24.84
CA MET A 1 7.05 10.13 24.04
C MET A 1 6.04 10.31 22.92
N SER A 2 5.16 11.30 23.05
CA SER A 2 4.18 11.68 22.04
C SER A 2 4.93 12.16 20.80
N ASN A 3 4.96 11.33 19.76
CA ASN A 3 5.50 11.73 18.47
C ASN A 3 4.45 12.68 17.86
N GLU A 4 4.62 14.00 18.04
CA GLU A 4 3.70 15.03 17.53
C GLU A 4 3.50 14.94 16.01
N LYS A 5 4.32 14.13 15.32
CA LYS A 5 4.25 13.88 13.88
C LYS A 5 3.79 12.46 13.50
N GLY A 6 3.43 11.57 14.44
CA GLY A 6 3.04 10.18 14.16
C GLY A 6 4.22 9.21 13.91
N CYS A 7 4.00 7.89 13.78
CA CYS A 7 5.06 6.91 13.51
C CYS A 7 5.37 6.79 12.00
N LYS A 8 6.36 5.96 11.61
CA LYS A 8 6.75 5.76 10.20
C LYS A 8 5.64 5.23 9.30
N PHE A 9 4.64 4.54 9.85
CA PHE A 9 3.45 4.17 9.10
C PHE A 9 2.59 5.39 8.75
N CYS A 10 2.44 6.30 9.71
CA CYS A 10 1.50 7.42 9.69
C CYS A 10 2.06 8.65 8.95
N GLN A 11 3.37 8.87 9.05
CA GLN A 11 4.05 9.98 8.39
C GLN A 11 4.18 9.71 6.90
N ARG A 12 3.41 10.43 6.09
CA ARG A 12 3.44 10.34 4.64
C ARG A 12 3.43 11.72 4.00
N ASP A 13 4.22 11.87 2.95
CA ASP A 13 4.24 13.04 2.08
C ASP A 13 4.33 12.61 0.62
N GLY A 14 3.66 13.34 -0.26
CA GLY A 14 3.57 13.05 -1.69
C GLY A 14 2.18 12.57 -2.15
N LEU A 15 2.14 12.01 -3.36
CA LEU A 15 0.91 11.51 -3.98
C LEU A 15 0.55 10.15 -3.36
N PRO A 16 -0.59 10.02 -2.66
CA PRO A 16 -1.04 8.74 -2.15
C PRO A 16 -1.47 7.81 -3.29
N VAL A 17 -0.99 6.58 -3.25
CA VAL A 17 -1.39 5.48 -4.13
C VAL A 17 -1.77 4.30 -3.24
N LEU A 18 -2.87 3.61 -3.57
CA LEU A 18 -3.25 2.36 -2.92
C LEU A 18 -2.80 1.19 -3.80
N PRO A 19 -1.72 0.47 -3.45
CA PRO A 19 -1.32 -0.72 -4.19
C PRO A 19 -2.33 -1.84 -3.94
N VAL A 20 -2.84 -2.41 -5.02
CA VAL A 20 -3.78 -3.53 -4.99
C VAL A 20 -3.29 -4.66 -5.89
N ARG A 21 -3.82 -5.85 -5.66
CA ARG A 21 -3.61 -7.02 -6.51
C ARG A 21 -4.95 -7.59 -6.98
N PRO A 22 -4.97 -8.23 -8.15
CA PRO A 22 -6.13 -9.02 -8.57
C PRO A 22 -6.41 -10.16 -7.59
N ALA A 23 -7.68 -10.43 -7.36
CA ALA A 23 -8.20 -11.57 -6.62
C ALA A 23 -9.48 -12.08 -7.29
N ILE A 24 -9.89 -13.31 -6.99
CA ILE A 24 -11.12 -13.91 -7.51
C ILE A 24 -12.26 -13.68 -6.52
N MET A 25 -13.45 -13.43 -7.05
CA MET A 25 -14.72 -13.38 -6.32
C MET A 25 -15.80 -14.15 -7.09
N GLU A 26 -16.93 -14.42 -6.44
CA GLU A 26 -18.12 -14.95 -7.11
C GLU A 26 -18.86 -13.82 -7.86
N LYS A 27 -19.47 -14.14 -9.00
CA LYS A 27 -20.33 -13.20 -9.72
C LYS A 27 -21.51 -12.80 -8.86
N GLY A 28 -21.74 -11.49 -8.75
CA GLY A 28 -22.83 -10.95 -7.93
C GLY A 28 -22.51 -10.82 -6.44
N ASP A 29 -21.26 -11.10 -6.03
CA ASP A 29 -20.76 -10.71 -4.71
C ASP A 29 -20.83 -9.16 -4.56
N ALA A 30 -20.88 -8.67 -3.32
CA ALA A 30 -20.95 -7.26 -2.99
C ALA A 30 -19.61 -6.51 -3.23
N LEU A 31 -18.57 -7.22 -3.63
CA LEU A 31 -17.26 -6.66 -3.93
C LEU A 31 -17.22 -5.97 -5.30
N PRO A 32 -16.44 -4.89 -5.45
CA PRO A 32 -16.33 -4.20 -6.73
C PRO A 32 -15.59 -5.08 -7.75
N ALA A 33 -16.16 -5.20 -8.95
CA ALA A 33 -15.51 -5.86 -10.07
C ALA A 33 -14.28 -5.07 -10.52
N LEU A 34 -13.20 -5.79 -10.82
CA LEU A 34 -12.00 -5.25 -11.41
C LEU A 34 -12.29 -4.81 -12.85
N SER A 35 -11.78 -3.65 -13.25
CA SER A 35 -11.94 -3.16 -14.64
C SER A 35 -11.38 -4.17 -15.64
N GLY A 36 -12.13 -4.46 -16.70
CA GLY A 36 -11.69 -5.33 -17.80
C GLY A 36 -10.49 -4.78 -18.60
N SER A 37 -10.08 -3.53 -18.35
CA SER A 37 -8.86 -2.95 -18.92
C SER A 37 -7.56 -3.47 -18.28
N ILE A 38 -7.65 -4.26 -17.20
CA ILE A 38 -6.50 -4.81 -16.49
C ILE A 38 -6.24 -6.24 -16.98
N THR A 39 -5.02 -6.49 -17.46
CA THR A 39 -4.60 -7.84 -17.85
C THR A 39 -4.44 -8.72 -16.62
N VAL A 40 -5.18 -9.82 -16.59
CA VAL A 40 -5.09 -10.86 -15.57
C VAL A 40 -4.47 -12.13 -16.17
N PRO A 41 -3.76 -12.94 -15.37
CA PRO A 41 -3.02 -14.09 -15.88
C PRO A 41 -3.91 -15.24 -16.38
N VAL A 42 -5.17 -15.30 -15.92
CA VAL A 42 -6.13 -16.36 -16.24
C VAL A 42 -7.48 -15.71 -16.49
N THR A 43 -8.24 -16.23 -17.45
CA THR A 43 -9.62 -15.79 -17.70
C THR A 43 -10.55 -16.26 -16.59
N ALA A 44 -11.45 -15.40 -16.12
CA ALA A 44 -12.46 -15.81 -15.15
C ALA A 44 -13.53 -16.67 -15.83
N GLU A 45 -13.81 -17.86 -15.28
CA GLU A 45 -14.78 -18.84 -15.81
C GLU A 45 -15.74 -19.32 -14.72
N GLY A 46 -16.81 -20.02 -15.11
CA GLY A 46 -17.62 -20.83 -14.18
C GLY A 46 -18.35 -20.06 -13.07
N GLY A 47 -18.66 -18.78 -13.27
CA GLY A 47 -19.33 -17.95 -12.26
C GLY A 47 -18.38 -17.11 -11.40
N ALA A 48 -17.09 -17.11 -11.69
CA ALA A 48 -16.11 -16.23 -11.06
C ALA A 48 -15.98 -14.88 -11.79
N ASP A 49 -15.60 -13.84 -11.06
CA ASP A 49 -15.13 -12.55 -11.56
C ASP A 49 -13.84 -12.12 -10.83
N TYR A 50 -13.15 -11.10 -11.35
CA TYR A 50 -12.01 -10.51 -10.68
C TYR A 50 -12.42 -9.32 -9.81
N THR A 51 -11.73 -9.15 -8.70
CA THR A 51 -11.79 -7.97 -7.81
C THR A 51 -10.38 -7.51 -7.45
N ALA A 52 -10.27 -6.35 -6.79
CA ALA A 52 -9.03 -5.84 -6.22
C ALA A 52 -8.98 -6.13 -4.71
N ARG A 53 -7.83 -6.61 -4.22
CA ARG A 53 -7.56 -6.74 -2.77
C ARG A 53 -6.23 -6.06 -2.42
N LEU A 54 -6.04 -5.79 -1.14
CA LEU A 54 -4.74 -5.33 -0.63
C LEU A 54 -3.63 -6.34 -0.95
N LEU A 55 -2.41 -5.82 -1.07
CA LEU A 55 -1.22 -6.65 -1.24
C LEU A 55 -1.07 -7.63 -0.07
N ARG A 56 -0.48 -8.80 -0.35
CA ARG A 56 -0.06 -9.72 0.73
C ARG A 56 1.16 -9.13 1.44
N GLN A 57 1.39 -9.63 2.65
CA GLN A 57 2.62 -9.37 3.37
C GLN A 57 3.85 -9.66 2.50
N GLY A 58 4.82 -8.76 2.51
CA GLY A 58 6.04 -8.87 1.72
C GLY A 58 6.61 -7.52 1.28
N PHE A 59 7.54 -7.57 0.33
CA PHE A 59 8.25 -6.39 -0.14
C PHE A 59 7.56 -5.73 -1.34
N LEU A 60 7.54 -4.40 -1.36
CA LEU A 60 7.11 -3.58 -2.49
C LEU A 60 8.23 -2.60 -2.84
N TYR A 61 8.73 -2.71 -4.07
CA TYR A 61 9.78 -1.86 -4.62
C TYR A 61 9.23 -1.00 -5.74
N ILE A 62 9.46 0.31 -5.67
CA ILE A 62 8.99 1.26 -6.66
C ILE A 62 10.19 2.02 -7.19
N TRP A 63 10.44 1.93 -8.50
CA TRP A 63 11.45 2.76 -9.15
C TRP A 63 10.87 4.15 -9.43
N ALA A 64 11.36 5.16 -8.70
CA ALA A 64 10.94 6.53 -8.90
C ALA A 64 11.82 7.22 -9.96
N GLU A 65 11.45 7.06 -11.23
CA GLU A 65 12.22 7.51 -12.40
C GLU A 65 12.71 8.95 -12.29
N ARG A 66 11.83 9.86 -11.83
CA ARG A 66 12.16 11.29 -11.71
C ARG A 66 13.29 11.59 -10.73
N SER A 67 13.40 10.81 -9.66
CA SER A 67 14.45 10.95 -8.65
C SER A 67 15.56 9.92 -8.78
N GLN A 68 15.49 9.03 -9.78
CA GLN A 68 16.47 7.97 -10.03
C GLN A 68 16.81 7.16 -8.76
N ARG A 69 15.78 6.80 -7.98
CA ARG A 69 15.96 6.06 -6.72
C ARG A 69 14.85 5.04 -6.51
N TRP A 70 15.18 4.02 -5.72
CA TRP A 70 14.21 3.07 -5.22
C TRP A 70 13.45 3.64 -4.03
N ILE A 71 12.14 3.35 -3.99
CA ILE A 71 11.28 3.58 -2.83
C ILE A 71 10.80 2.21 -2.37
N ASN A 72 11.14 1.89 -1.14
CA ASN A 72 10.99 0.55 -0.60
C ASN A 72 9.93 0.56 0.49
N TYR A 73 9.01 -0.39 0.44
CA TYR A 73 8.03 -0.61 1.49
C TYR A 73 7.99 -2.09 1.86
N TYR A 74 7.65 -2.34 3.12
CA TYR A 74 7.16 -3.63 3.58
C TYR A 74 5.64 -3.57 3.76
N ALA A 75 4.90 -4.38 3.03
CA ALA A 75 3.48 -4.61 3.26
C ALA A 75 3.33 -5.56 4.45
N THR A 76 2.55 -5.15 5.45
CA THR A 76 2.21 -6.01 6.61
C THR A 76 1.03 -6.92 6.29
N GLY A 77 0.80 -7.93 7.12
CA GLY A 77 -0.38 -8.81 7.01
C GLY A 77 -1.71 -8.06 7.07
N ASP A 78 -1.75 -6.96 7.84
CA ASP A 78 -2.93 -6.10 8.00
C ASP A 78 -3.13 -5.07 6.87
N GLY A 79 -2.25 -5.08 5.85
CA GLY A 79 -2.37 -4.17 4.71
C GLY A 79 -1.88 -2.74 4.99
N TYR A 80 -0.96 -2.58 5.94
CA TYR A 80 -0.22 -1.33 6.13
C TYR A 80 1.13 -1.39 5.40
N PHE A 81 1.66 -0.22 5.05
CA PHE A 81 2.95 -0.10 4.38
C PHE A 81 3.97 0.57 5.29
N TYR A 82 5.04 -0.14 5.64
CA TYR A 82 6.16 0.43 6.39
C TYR A 82 7.26 0.88 5.42
N PRO A 83 7.66 2.17 5.41
CA PRO A 83 8.75 2.63 4.55
C PRO A 83 10.08 2.03 5.02
N LEU A 84 10.81 1.43 4.08
CA LEU A 84 12.11 0.83 4.32
C LEU A 84 13.25 1.77 3.88
N PRO A 85 14.40 1.72 4.56
CA PRO A 85 15.65 2.27 4.04
C PRO A 85 16.07 1.64 2.70
N GLU A 86 17.05 2.25 2.02
CA GLU A 86 17.54 1.75 0.73
C GLU A 86 18.17 0.35 0.82
N ASP A 87 18.75 -0.02 1.97
CA ASP A 87 19.28 -1.35 2.24
C ASP A 87 18.19 -2.44 2.40
N GLY A 88 16.91 -2.04 2.44
CA GLY A 88 15.76 -2.94 2.47
C GLY A 88 15.55 -3.67 3.80
N ILE A 89 16.27 -3.32 4.87
CA ILE A 89 16.18 -4.03 6.14
C ILE A 89 14.81 -3.80 6.80
N VAL A 90 14.06 -4.87 7.00
CA VAL A 90 12.79 -4.87 7.72
C VAL A 90 13.06 -5.08 9.21
N PRO A 91 12.59 -4.19 10.10
CA PRO A 91 12.65 -4.46 11.53
C PRO A 91 11.86 -5.74 11.87
N PRO A 92 12.40 -6.70 12.65
CA PRO A 92 11.70 -7.95 12.97
C PRO A 92 10.31 -7.76 13.58
N ARG A 93 10.13 -6.67 14.34
CA ARG A 93 8.85 -6.29 14.95
C ARG A 93 7.81 -5.73 13.96
N VAL A 94 8.25 -5.28 12.78
CA VAL A 94 7.35 -4.91 11.67
C VAL A 94 6.93 -6.17 10.91
N GLU A 95 7.88 -7.08 10.67
CA GLU A 95 7.62 -8.36 9.98
C GLU A 95 6.68 -9.29 10.77
N SER A 96 6.84 -9.36 12.10
CA SER A 96 5.94 -10.12 12.98
C SER A 96 4.56 -9.49 13.17
N GLY A 97 4.37 -8.22 12.78
CA GLY A 97 3.13 -7.48 13.03
C GLY A 97 3.02 -6.86 14.43
N ASP A 98 4.05 -6.97 15.27
CA ASP A 98 4.08 -6.38 16.62
C ASP A 98 3.98 -4.85 16.63
N ILE A 99 4.35 -4.18 15.53
CA ILE A 99 4.25 -2.74 15.37
C ILE A 99 3.19 -2.41 14.34
N THR A 100 2.16 -1.71 14.79
CA THR A 100 1.06 -1.19 13.98
C THR A 100 1.10 0.35 13.95
N PRO A 101 0.31 1.00 13.06
CA PRO A 101 0.16 2.44 13.06
C PRO A 101 -0.31 2.97 14.41
N CYS A 102 0.26 4.08 14.89
CA CYS A 102 -0.09 4.64 16.20
C CYS A 102 -1.36 5.52 16.17
N ILE A 103 -1.86 5.85 14.99
CA ILE A 103 -3.09 6.63 14.78
C ILE A 103 -4.29 5.69 14.84
N THR A 104 -5.32 6.08 15.58
CA THR A 104 -6.56 5.30 15.74
C THR A 104 -7.76 5.90 15.01
N ARG A 105 -7.68 7.16 14.57
CA ARG A 105 -8.78 7.80 13.84
C ARG A 105 -8.86 7.21 12.43
N PRO A 106 -10.01 6.66 11.98
CA PRO A 106 -10.08 5.88 10.74
C PRO A 106 -9.62 6.64 9.48
N ASP A 107 -9.97 7.92 9.38
CA ASP A 107 -9.61 8.81 8.27
C ASP A 107 -8.09 9.01 8.16
N GLU A 108 -7.42 9.17 9.30
CA GLU A 108 -5.96 9.32 9.34
C GLU A 108 -5.24 7.96 9.22
N LEU A 109 -5.80 6.90 9.81
CA LEU A 109 -5.26 5.54 9.73
C LEU A 109 -5.16 5.03 8.29
N ALA A 110 -6.09 5.43 7.42
CA ALA A 110 -6.05 5.11 6.00
C ALA A 110 -4.72 5.48 5.33
N THR A 111 -4.02 6.50 5.85
CA THR A 111 -2.71 6.93 5.35
C THR A 111 -1.63 5.84 5.53
N ALA A 112 -1.75 4.98 6.55
CA ALA A 112 -0.86 3.85 6.74
C ALA A 112 -1.06 2.74 5.69
N SER A 113 -2.23 2.67 5.06
CA SER A 113 -2.59 1.72 4.00
C SER A 113 -2.26 2.21 2.60
N LEU A 114 -1.66 3.39 2.46
CA LEU A 114 -1.24 3.97 1.19
C LEU A 114 0.28 3.89 1.07
N VAL A 115 0.80 3.97 -0.15
CA VAL A 115 2.20 4.35 -0.42
C VAL A 115 2.22 5.76 -0.95
N THR A 116 3.33 6.48 -0.77
CA THR A 116 3.46 7.81 -1.37
C THR A 116 4.54 7.85 -2.44
N LEU A 117 4.18 8.46 -3.57
CA LEU A 117 5.10 8.78 -4.64
C LEU A 117 5.56 10.23 -4.50
N PRO A 118 6.86 10.55 -4.70
CA PRO A 118 7.37 11.91 -4.63
C PRO A 118 6.69 12.81 -5.67
N GLY A 119 5.96 13.82 -5.20
CA GLY A 119 5.33 14.84 -6.05
C GLY A 119 6.27 16.00 -6.39
N LYS A 120 5.85 16.91 -7.27
CA LYS A 120 6.39 18.28 -7.23
C LYS A 120 5.89 18.91 -5.93
N ALA A 121 6.77 19.53 -5.14
CA ALA A 121 6.33 20.50 -4.14
C ALA A 121 5.39 21.48 -4.84
N ARG A 122 4.19 21.70 -4.28
CA ARG A 122 3.31 22.75 -4.80
C ARG A 122 4.10 24.06 -4.77
N ARG A 123 4.48 24.59 -5.93
CA ARG A 123 4.86 26.01 -6.01
C ARG A 123 3.59 26.76 -5.67
N ASN A 124 3.55 27.38 -4.51
CA ASN A 124 2.54 28.39 -4.20
C ASN A 124 2.59 29.41 -5.34
N ARG A 125 1.49 29.48 -6.09
CA ARG A 125 1.27 30.49 -7.12
C ARG A 125 0.52 31.64 -6.45
#